data_AF-A0A6J2THB3-F1
#
_entry.id   AF-A0A6J2THB3-F1
#
_cell.length_a   1.000
_cell.length_b   1.000
_cell.length_c   1.000
_cell.angle_alpha   90.00
_cell.angle_beta   90.00
_cell.angle_gamma   90.00
#
_symmetry.space_group_name_H-M   'P 1'
#
loop_
_entity.id
_entity.type
_entity.pdbx_description
1 polymer ?
#
loop_
_entity_poly.entity_id
_entity_poly.type
_entity_poly.pdbx_seq_one_letter_code
_entity_poly.pdbx_strand_id
1 'polypeptide(L)'
;MDPARRKLNLQGLLRYAVEQTNGEEATVHEVDPERAEFLQNALKSMTIDVIQEFEKAVAVLENQSSTKSERLDSLNVIRSYIDDLDLANNFVKFGGTTTILRYTKDSEKDLQALSNDIIAEMSQNNPYCQNHFLNENIIPQLLIKLNDPDEELSRSSIYAISSLIRNFEPGLKEFLRVDGIQVLVSCLRSPITKVYIKSAFLISSLASQNESIKEDLIKNNAVEVLLENINYIDGFDSKLETTLSALLSLSSNSNWAITKEKQMEVTTVLKQIISKNKELDNCEDTVKYAENILEYLNGQKA
;
A
#
# COMPACT_ATOMS: atom_id res chain seq x y z
N MET A 1 -8.06 28.44 -1.34
CA MET A 1 -8.48 28.04 -2.70
C MET A 1 -8.48 26.52 -2.74
N ASP A 2 -9.55 25.96 -3.29
CA ASP A 2 -10.07 24.60 -3.12
C ASP A 2 -9.15 23.47 -3.65
N PRO A 3 -8.98 22.30 -3.00
CA PRO A 3 -8.08 21.21 -3.41
C PRO A 3 -8.63 20.34 -4.56
N ALA A 4 -9.80 20.67 -5.09
CA ALA A 4 -10.39 19.99 -6.22
C ALA A 4 -10.11 20.76 -7.52
N ARG A 5 -9.08 20.35 -8.28
CA ARG A 5 -8.92 20.45 -9.76
C ARG A 5 -7.47 20.71 -10.18
N ARG A 6 -6.61 19.71 -10.00
CA ARG A 6 -5.66 19.31 -11.04
C ARG A 6 -5.85 17.84 -11.40
N LYS A 7 -7.12 17.41 -11.51
CA LYS A 7 -7.44 16.36 -12.47
C LYS A 7 -7.04 16.92 -13.82
N LEU A 8 -5.81 16.60 -14.22
CA LEU A 8 -5.37 16.42 -15.59
C LEU A 8 -6.28 17.16 -16.57
N ASN A 9 -5.85 18.35 -17.02
CA ASN A 9 -6.44 18.92 -18.23
C ASN A 9 -6.09 18.07 -19.47
N LEU A 10 -5.62 16.83 -19.29
CA LEU A 10 -5.71 15.74 -20.26
C LEU A 10 -7.15 15.55 -20.74
N GLN A 11 -8.16 15.77 -19.88
CA GLN A 11 -9.56 15.81 -20.34
C GLN A 11 -9.84 17.00 -21.25
N GLY A 12 -9.26 18.18 -21.00
CA GLY A 12 -9.38 19.32 -21.91
C GLY A 12 -8.54 19.17 -23.18
N LEU A 13 -7.38 18.51 -23.10
CA LEU A 13 -6.53 18.17 -24.25
C LEU A 13 -7.16 17.08 -25.11
N LEU A 14 -7.74 16.05 -24.50
CA LEU A 14 -8.52 15.01 -25.18
C LEU A 14 -9.81 15.61 -25.73
N ARG A 15 -10.50 16.47 -24.99
CA ARG A 15 -11.69 17.17 -25.48
C ARG A 15 -11.36 18.09 -26.65
N TYR A 16 -10.25 18.82 -26.59
CA TYR A 16 -9.76 19.61 -27.71
C TYR A 16 -9.38 18.72 -28.91
N ALA A 17 -8.70 17.60 -28.67
CA ALA A 17 -8.36 16.64 -29.73
C ALA A 17 -9.63 16.00 -30.37
N VAL A 18 -10.65 15.72 -29.55
CA VAL A 18 -11.93 15.14 -29.98
C VAL A 18 -12.82 16.17 -30.67
N GLU A 19 -12.83 17.43 -30.22
CA GLU A 19 -13.54 18.55 -30.86
C GLU A 19 -12.93 18.90 -32.23
N GLN A 20 -11.67 18.53 -32.48
CA GLN A 20 -11.01 18.64 -33.79
C GLN A 20 -11.27 17.45 -34.71
N THR A 21 -11.83 16.34 -34.20
CA THR A 21 -12.25 15.17 -35.00
C THR A 21 -13.78 15.19 -35.14
N ASN A 22 -14.29 15.73 -36.24
CA ASN A 22 -15.72 15.92 -36.53
C ASN A 22 -16.46 14.61 -36.86
N GLY A 23 -16.47 13.62 -35.97
CA GLY A 23 -17.34 12.43 -36.06
C GLY A 23 -17.12 11.53 -37.28
N GLU A 24 -16.02 11.68 -38.00
CA GLU A 24 -15.61 10.74 -39.05
C GLU A 24 -14.86 9.56 -38.44
N GLU A 25 -15.07 8.35 -38.99
CA GLU A 25 -14.33 7.15 -38.60
C GLU A 25 -12.83 7.46 -38.55
N ALA A 26 -12.15 7.03 -37.48
CA ALA A 26 -10.76 7.37 -37.22
C ALA A 26 -9.83 6.91 -38.36
N THR A 27 -9.67 7.74 -39.37
CA THR A 27 -8.59 7.69 -40.33
C THR A 27 -7.31 7.97 -39.55
N VAL A 28 -6.38 7.02 -39.53
CA VAL A 28 -5.04 7.22 -38.98
C VAL A 28 -4.34 8.27 -39.85
N HIS A 29 -4.57 9.54 -39.54
CA HIS A 29 -3.82 10.64 -40.13
C HIS A 29 -2.39 10.57 -39.59
N GLU A 30 -1.41 10.75 -40.49
CA GLU A 30 -0.03 11.03 -40.10
C GLU A 30 -0.02 12.17 -39.08
N VAL A 31 0.62 11.92 -37.92
CA VAL A 31 0.71 12.91 -36.85
C VAL A 31 1.40 14.16 -37.42
N ASP A 32 0.67 15.28 -37.44
CA ASP A 32 1.20 16.58 -37.87
C ASP A 32 2.50 16.87 -37.08
N PRO A 33 3.67 16.96 -37.76
CA PRO A 33 4.95 17.06 -37.10
C PRO A 33 5.07 18.32 -36.22
N GLU A 34 4.40 19.42 -36.58
CA GLU A 34 4.41 20.65 -35.78
C GLU A 34 3.63 20.48 -34.47
N ARG A 35 2.52 19.73 -34.49
CA ARG A 35 1.72 19.42 -33.28
C ARG A 35 2.45 18.45 -32.36
N ALA A 36 3.11 17.45 -32.93
CA ALA A 36 3.95 16.53 -32.16
C ALA A 36 5.11 17.27 -31.49
N GLU A 37 5.76 18.19 -32.20
CA GLU A 37 6.83 19.01 -31.65
C GLU A 37 6.33 19.96 -30.55
N PHE A 38 5.19 20.62 -30.76
CA PHE A 38 4.56 21.45 -29.73
C PHE A 38 4.24 20.65 -28.45
N LEU A 39 3.62 19.48 -28.59
CA LEU A 39 3.30 18.61 -27.46
C LEU A 39 4.56 18.13 -26.74
N GLN A 40 5.59 17.69 -27.48
CA GLN A 40 6.87 17.30 -26.89
C GLN A 40 7.54 18.46 -26.15
N ASN A 41 7.49 19.67 -26.70
CA ASN A 41 8.07 20.85 -26.07
C ASN A 41 7.31 21.25 -24.81
N ALA A 42 5.97 21.19 -24.81
CA ALA A 42 5.14 21.43 -23.63
C ALA A 42 5.39 20.38 -22.52
N LEU A 43 5.52 19.11 -22.88
CA LEU A 43 5.85 18.04 -21.92
C LEU A 43 7.28 18.22 -21.35
N LYS A 44 8.25 18.60 -22.19
CA LYS A 44 9.62 18.88 -21.77
C LYS A 44 9.69 20.09 -20.83
N SER A 45 9.04 21.20 -21.16
CA SER A 45 9.07 22.41 -20.32
C SER A 45 8.46 22.15 -18.94
N MET A 46 7.33 21.44 -18.88
CA MET A 46 6.72 21.05 -17.61
C MET A 46 7.61 20.13 -16.78
N THR A 47 8.31 19.18 -17.42
CA THR A 47 9.24 18.28 -16.71
C THR A 47 10.41 19.08 -16.13
N ILE A 48 10.93 20.07 -16.85
CA ILE A 48 12.00 20.96 -16.38
C ILE A 48 11.53 21.76 -15.15
N ASP A 49 10.29 22.26 -15.16
CA ASP A 49 9.73 22.98 -14.02
C ASP A 49 9.61 22.09 -12.78
N VAL A 50 9.22 20.82 -12.93
CA VAL A 50 9.15 19.86 -11.80
C VAL A 50 10.55 19.56 -11.24
N ILE A 51 11.56 19.38 -12.11
CA ILE A 51 12.94 19.14 -11.64
C ILE A 51 13.42 20.32 -10.78
N GLN A 52 13.10 21.56 -11.16
CA GLN A 52 13.44 22.73 -10.35
C GLN A 52 12.73 22.73 -8.99
N GLU A 53 11.48 22.27 -8.91
CA GLU A 53 10.77 22.13 -7.63
C GLU A 53 11.39 21.03 -6.76
N PHE A 54 11.83 19.91 -7.34
CA PHE A 54 12.62 18.90 -6.62
C PHE A 54 13.95 19.46 -6.11
N GLU A 55 14.69 20.20 -6.94
CA GLU A 55 15.95 20.83 -6.54
C GLU A 55 15.77 21.78 -5.36
N LYS A 56 14.75 22.64 -5.40
CA LYS A 56 14.43 23.56 -4.30
C LYS A 56 14.07 22.81 -3.02
N ALA A 57 13.20 21.80 -3.11
CA ALA A 57 12.79 21.00 -1.96
C ALA A 57 13.98 20.25 -1.34
N VAL A 58 14.83 19.62 -2.17
CA VAL A 58 16.04 18.93 -1.69
C VAL A 58 17.03 19.90 -1.06
N ALA A 59 17.21 21.11 -1.61
CA ALA A 59 18.07 22.12 -1.03
C ALA A 59 17.63 22.55 0.39
N VAL A 60 16.32 22.71 0.61
CA VAL A 60 15.76 22.97 1.96
C VAL A 60 16.01 21.79 2.89
N LEU A 61 15.83 20.56 2.39
CA LEU A 61 16.03 19.33 3.14
C LEU A 61 17.50 19.04 3.49
N GLU A 62 18.46 19.60 2.75
CA GLU A 62 19.89 19.50 3.03
C GLU A 62 20.41 20.64 3.91
N ASN A 63 19.65 21.73 4.03
CA ASN A 63 20.01 22.85 4.88
C ASN A 63 19.77 22.52 6.37
N GLN A 64 20.86 22.49 7.14
CA GLN A 64 20.81 22.24 8.58
C GLN A 64 20.05 23.33 9.35
N SER A 65 19.98 24.55 8.80
CA SER A 65 19.29 25.69 9.42
C SER A 65 17.78 25.67 9.20
N SER A 66 17.28 24.82 8.30
CA SER A 66 15.84 24.73 8.04
C SER A 66 15.10 24.18 9.25
N THR A 67 13.94 24.75 9.51
CA THR A 67 13.03 24.33 10.57
C THR A 67 12.36 23.00 10.24
N LYS A 68 11.82 22.31 11.25
CA LYS A 68 11.02 21.10 11.05
C LYS A 68 9.83 21.33 10.09
N SER A 69 9.17 22.48 10.20
CA SER A 69 8.03 22.83 9.33
C SER A 69 8.46 22.93 7.87
N GLU A 70 9.55 23.66 7.59
CA GLU A 70 10.07 23.80 6.22
C GLU A 70 10.49 22.46 5.62
N ARG A 71 11.03 21.55 6.44
CA ARG A 71 11.37 20.18 6.02
C ARG A 71 10.12 19.36 5.69
N LEU A 72 9.09 19.41 6.53
CA LEU A 72 7.81 18.74 6.27
C LEU A 72 7.16 19.28 4.98
N ASP A 73 7.15 20.59 4.81
CA ASP A 73 6.60 21.24 3.61
C ASP A 73 7.38 20.79 2.36
N SER A 74 8.71 20.73 2.44
CA SER A 74 9.56 20.28 1.32
C SER A 74 9.34 18.80 0.98
N LEU A 75 9.18 17.92 1.97
CA LEU A 75 8.82 16.53 1.73
C LEU A 75 7.43 16.41 1.07
N ASN A 76 6.46 17.22 1.50
CA ASN A 76 5.12 17.24 0.88
C ASN A 76 5.14 17.77 -0.56
N VAL A 77 6.00 18.75 -0.86
CA VAL A 77 6.23 19.22 -2.23
C VAL A 77 6.70 18.05 -3.09
N ILE A 78 7.73 17.30 -2.66
CA ILE A 78 8.21 16.11 -3.39
C ILE A 78 7.08 15.10 -3.57
N ARG A 79 6.37 14.79 -2.48
CA ARG A 79 5.24 13.84 -2.47
C ARG A 79 4.16 14.19 -3.50
N SER A 80 3.88 15.47 -3.70
CA SER A 80 2.84 15.94 -4.63
C SER A 80 3.10 15.66 -6.12
N TYR A 81 4.34 15.28 -6.48
CA TYR A 81 4.73 15.01 -7.87
C TYR A 81 5.00 13.53 -8.16
N ILE A 82 5.31 12.72 -7.15
CA ILE A 82 5.75 11.32 -7.32
C ILE A 82 4.60 10.33 -7.57
N ASP A 83 3.35 10.78 -7.53
CA ASP A 83 2.20 10.00 -8.01
C ASP A 83 2.34 9.67 -9.51
N ASP A 84 3.10 10.48 -10.24
CA ASP A 84 3.52 10.20 -11.61
C ASP A 84 4.79 9.33 -11.60
N LEU A 85 4.69 8.14 -12.21
CA LEU A 85 5.77 7.16 -12.22
C LEU A 85 7.03 7.67 -12.93
N ASP A 86 6.89 8.47 -13.99
CA ASP A 86 8.04 9.02 -14.72
C ASP A 86 8.74 10.10 -13.88
N LEU A 87 7.98 10.94 -13.18
CA LEU A 87 8.53 11.94 -12.26
C LEU A 87 9.20 11.27 -11.04
N ALA A 88 8.60 10.23 -10.47
CA ALA A 88 9.23 9.43 -9.42
C ALA A 88 10.56 8.81 -9.89
N ASN A 89 10.59 8.22 -11.10
CA ASN A 89 11.80 7.66 -11.66
C ASN A 89 12.86 8.74 -11.95
N ASN A 90 12.45 9.94 -12.38
CA ASN A 90 13.37 11.06 -12.59
C ASN A 90 13.92 11.59 -11.27
N PHE A 91 13.13 11.60 -10.19
CA PHE A 91 13.60 11.97 -8.85
C PHE A 91 14.71 11.02 -8.35
N VAL A 92 14.60 9.71 -8.63
CA VAL A 92 15.68 8.74 -8.40
C VAL A 92 16.92 9.07 -9.23
N LYS A 93 16.77 9.30 -10.55
CA LYS A 93 17.91 9.59 -11.45
C LYS A 93 18.64 10.88 -11.08
N PHE A 94 17.92 11.87 -10.58
CA PHE A 94 18.47 13.12 -10.04
C PHE A 94 19.24 12.91 -8.72
N GLY A 95 19.01 11.81 -8.00
CA GLY A 95 19.68 11.48 -6.75
C GLY A 95 18.96 11.98 -5.49
N GLY A 96 17.74 12.53 -5.63
CA GLY A 96 16.98 13.10 -4.51
C GLY A 96 16.57 12.08 -3.45
N THR A 97 16.49 10.80 -3.80
CA THR A 97 16.17 9.71 -2.87
C THR A 97 17.21 9.52 -1.76
N THR A 98 18.47 9.92 -1.98
CA THR A 98 19.50 9.91 -0.93
C THR A 98 19.07 10.73 0.29
N THR A 99 18.47 11.89 0.03
CA THR A 99 17.96 12.77 1.09
C THR A 99 16.72 12.17 1.76
N ILE A 100 15.81 11.55 1.00
CA ILE A 100 14.66 10.83 1.58
C ILE A 100 15.12 9.70 2.50
N LEU A 101 16.07 8.88 2.08
CA LEU A 101 16.63 7.78 2.86
C LEU A 101 17.27 8.26 4.17
N ARG A 102 17.93 9.42 4.16
CA ARG A 102 18.45 10.04 5.40
C ARG A 102 17.33 10.37 6.38
N TYR A 103 16.21 10.94 5.90
CA TYR A 103 15.08 11.29 6.76
C TYR A 103 14.31 10.08 7.30
N THR A 104 14.42 8.91 6.67
CA THR A 104 13.91 7.66 7.30
C THR A 104 14.62 7.32 8.61
N LYS A 105 15.76 7.92 8.92
CA LYS A 105 16.54 7.72 10.14
C LYS A 105 16.61 8.97 11.02
N ASP A 106 15.76 9.96 10.73
CA ASP A 106 15.74 11.22 11.48
C ASP A 106 15.28 11.01 12.93
N SER A 107 15.62 11.92 13.84
CA SER A 107 15.11 11.89 15.22
C SER A 107 13.60 12.19 15.30
N GLU A 108 13.06 12.94 14.34
CA GLU A 108 11.66 13.36 14.30
C GLU A 108 10.78 12.31 13.59
N LYS A 109 9.83 11.73 14.32
CA LYS A 109 8.97 10.65 13.80
C LYS A 109 8.09 11.10 12.62
N ASP A 110 7.60 12.34 12.63
CA ASP A 110 6.80 12.89 11.52
C ASP A 110 7.61 12.92 10.20
N LEU A 111 8.90 13.27 10.28
CA LEU A 111 9.79 13.29 9.11
C LEU A 111 10.08 11.87 8.63
N GLN A 112 10.31 10.93 9.56
CA GLN A 112 10.45 9.51 9.21
C GLN A 112 9.19 8.97 8.54
N ALA A 113 8.01 9.26 9.09
CA ALA A 113 6.73 8.77 8.60
C ALA A 113 6.43 9.30 7.20
N LEU A 114 6.61 10.60 6.96
CA LEU A 114 6.41 11.20 5.65
C LEU A 114 7.42 10.69 4.61
N SER A 115 8.67 10.44 5.02
CA SER A 115 9.68 9.85 4.14
C SER A 115 9.34 8.41 3.76
N ASN A 116 8.82 7.62 4.71
CA ASN A 116 8.32 6.27 4.44
C ASN A 116 7.13 6.29 3.47
N ASP A 117 6.20 7.25 3.62
CA ASP A 117 5.08 7.41 2.68
C ASP A 117 5.56 7.76 1.27
N ILE A 118 6.55 8.65 1.12
CA ILE A 118 7.19 8.95 -0.18
C ILE A 118 7.77 7.69 -0.81
N ILE A 119 8.50 6.88 -0.04
CA ILE A 119 9.06 5.60 -0.52
C ILE A 119 7.94 4.65 -0.95
N ALA A 120 6.86 4.58 -0.17
CA ALA A 120 5.72 3.72 -0.47
C ALA A 120 5.04 4.10 -1.78
N GLU A 121 4.80 5.39 -2.00
CA GLU A 121 4.16 5.92 -3.21
C GLU A 121 5.05 5.76 -4.43
N MET A 122 6.34 6.10 -4.32
CA MET A 122 7.31 5.90 -5.39
C MET A 122 7.41 4.43 -5.82
N SER A 123 7.26 3.49 -4.87
CA SER A 123 7.41 2.05 -5.11
C SER A 123 6.12 1.35 -5.54
N GLN A 124 4.95 1.98 -5.37
CA GLN A 124 3.67 1.34 -5.59
C GLN A 124 3.48 0.99 -7.07
N ASN A 125 3.53 -0.31 -7.40
CA ASN A 125 3.48 -0.82 -8.78
C ASN A 125 4.54 -0.20 -9.70
N ASN A 126 5.72 0.14 -9.15
CA ASN A 126 6.83 0.74 -9.89
C ASN A 126 8.11 -0.08 -9.72
N PRO A 127 8.37 -1.07 -10.60
CA PRO A 127 9.54 -1.94 -10.49
C PRO A 127 10.88 -1.21 -10.47
N TYR A 128 10.98 -0.03 -11.12
CA TYR A 128 12.21 0.76 -11.13
C TYR A 128 12.53 1.29 -9.73
N CYS A 129 11.56 1.96 -9.09
CA CYS A 129 11.72 2.46 -7.73
C CYS A 129 11.80 1.32 -6.69
N GLN A 130 11.01 0.25 -6.85
CA GLN A 130 11.10 -0.93 -5.98
C GLN A 130 12.51 -1.52 -5.98
N ASN A 131 13.11 -1.69 -7.17
CA ASN A 131 14.49 -2.17 -7.29
C ASN A 131 15.51 -1.19 -6.72
N HIS A 132 15.31 0.12 -6.92
CA HIS A 132 16.17 1.15 -6.32
C HIS A 132 16.18 1.04 -4.79
N PHE A 133 15.01 1.11 -4.15
CA PHE A 133 14.93 1.06 -2.69
C PHE A 133 15.29 -0.31 -2.09
N LEU A 134 15.13 -1.40 -2.85
CA LEU A 134 15.64 -2.71 -2.46
C LEU A 134 17.17 -2.71 -2.35
N ASN A 135 17.88 -2.11 -3.31
CA ASN A 135 19.34 -2.00 -3.29
C ASN A 135 19.85 -1.12 -2.13
N GLU A 136 19.02 -0.20 -1.64
CA GLU A 136 19.29 0.63 -0.46
C GLU A 136 19.03 -0.09 0.87
N ASN A 137 18.67 -1.38 0.83
CA ASN A 137 18.45 -2.26 1.99
C ASN A 137 17.49 -1.66 3.03
N ILE A 138 16.36 -1.13 2.55
CA ILE A 138 15.41 -0.42 3.40
C ILE A 138 14.43 -1.34 4.14
N ILE A 139 14.13 -2.51 3.60
CA ILE A 139 13.12 -3.43 4.15
C ILE A 139 13.40 -3.78 5.62
N PRO A 140 14.63 -4.16 6.04
CA PRO A 140 14.91 -4.44 7.46
C PRO A 140 14.68 -3.23 8.37
N GLN A 141 14.98 -2.03 7.88
CA GLN A 141 14.81 -0.80 8.66
C GLN A 141 13.32 -0.47 8.85
N LEU A 142 12.49 -0.73 7.85
CA LEU A 142 11.04 -0.55 7.95
C LEU A 142 10.41 -1.59 8.89
N LEU A 143 10.89 -2.83 8.88
CA LEU A 143 10.40 -3.88 9.77
C LEU A 143 10.60 -3.54 11.25
N ILE A 144 11.75 -2.96 11.61
CA ILE A 144 12.03 -2.51 12.99
C ILE A 144 10.98 -1.49 13.47
N LYS A 145 10.55 -0.59 12.57
CA LYS A 145 9.61 0.48 12.88
C LYS A 145 8.16 0.02 13.06
N LEU A 146 7.81 -1.21 12.68
CA LEU A 146 6.43 -1.70 12.80
C LEU A 146 5.93 -1.83 14.25
N ASN A 147 6.86 -1.96 15.20
CA ASN A 147 6.56 -2.03 16.62
C ASN A 147 6.72 -0.69 17.34
N ASP A 148 6.93 0.41 16.62
CA ASP A 148 7.03 1.73 17.24
C ASP A 148 5.66 2.16 17.78
N PRO A 149 5.59 2.75 19.00
CA PRO A 149 4.33 3.23 19.57
C PRO A 149 3.71 4.41 18.79
N ASP A 150 4.47 5.06 17.92
CA ASP A 150 3.96 6.11 17.04
C ASP A 150 3.16 5.54 15.87
N GLU A 151 1.88 5.88 15.84
CA GLU A 151 0.92 5.34 14.87
C GLU A 151 1.30 5.69 13.43
N GLU A 152 1.74 6.91 13.16
CA GLU A 152 2.03 7.35 11.79
C GLU A 152 3.33 6.74 11.28
N LEU A 153 4.35 6.59 12.14
CA LEU A 153 5.58 5.89 11.80
C LEU A 153 5.34 4.40 11.52
N SER A 154 4.60 3.70 12.38
CA SER A 154 4.30 2.28 12.18
C SER A 154 3.40 2.06 10.94
N ARG A 155 2.38 2.91 10.75
CA ARG A 155 1.48 2.86 9.58
C ARG A 155 2.20 3.13 8.26
N SER A 156 3.04 4.16 8.20
CA SER A 156 3.81 4.49 6.99
C SER A 156 4.84 3.39 6.68
N SER A 157 5.43 2.77 7.71
CA SER A 157 6.40 1.69 7.53
C SER A 157 5.77 0.44 6.90
N ILE A 158 4.59 0.02 7.36
CA ILE A 158 3.89 -1.11 6.73
C ILE A 158 3.37 -0.78 5.33
N TYR A 159 3.01 0.49 5.08
CA TYR A 159 2.65 0.93 3.74
C TYR A 159 3.83 0.82 2.77
N ALA A 160 5.01 1.30 3.18
CA ALA A 160 6.23 1.17 2.39
C ALA A 160 6.60 -0.29 2.13
N ILE A 161 6.56 -1.15 3.15
CA ILE A 161 6.81 -2.59 2.98
C ILE A 161 5.84 -3.19 1.96
N SER A 162 4.54 -2.92 2.10
CA SER A 162 3.52 -3.43 1.19
C SER A 162 3.79 -3.02 -0.26
N SER A 163 4.14 -1.75 -0.50
CA SER A 163 4.49 -1.25 -1.84
C SER A 163 5.79 -1.84 -2.39
N LEU A 164 6.76 -2.17 -1.53
CA LEU A 164 8.06 -2.73 -1.95
C LEU A 164 8.00 -4.21 -2.33
N ILE A 165 7.05 -4.97 -1.78
CA ILE A 165 7.03 -6.45 -1.96
C ILE A 165 5.89 -6.94 -2.84
N ARG A 166 4.78 -6.19 -2.94
CA ARG A 166 3.63 -6.62 -3.75
C ARG A 166 3.95 -6.47 -5.23
N ASN A 167 3.57 -7.47 -6.02
CA ASN A 167 3.83 -7.56 -7.45
C ASN A 167 5.32 -7.42 -7.83
N PHE A 168 6.24 -7.69 -6.88
CA PHE A 168 7.68 -7.56 -7.07
C PHE A 168 8.47 -8.65 -6.34
N GLU A 169 8.77 -9.72 -7.08
CA GLU A 169 9.43 -10.93 -6.56
C GLU A 169 10.77 -10.67 -5.84
N PRO A 170 11.67 -9.79 -6.31
CA PRO A 170 12.93 -9.53 -5.60
C PRO A 170 12.71 -8.93 -4.20
N GLY A 171 11.78 -7.99 -4.06
CA GLY A 171 11.44 -7.38 -2.78
C GLY A 171 10.79 -8.38 -1.84
N LEU A 172 9.89 -9.23 -2.36
CA LEU A 172 9.29 -10.31 -1.58
C LEU A 172 10.35 -11.30 -1.06
N LYS A 173 11.30 -11.74 -1.91
CA LYS A 173 12.39 -12.63 -1.48
C LYS A 173 13.22 -12.03 -0.37
N GLU A 174 13.54 -10.74 -0.46
CA GLU A 174 14.28 -10.05 0.59
C GLU A 174 13.48 -9.98 1.89
N PHE A 175 12.19 -9.64 1.81
CA PHE A 175 11.29 -9.64 2.96
C PHE A 175 11.22 -11.01 3.66
N LEU A 176 11.17 -12.10 2.89
CA LEU A 176 11.23 -13.45 3.44
C LEU A 176 12.59 -13.76 4.08
N ARG A 177 13.70 -13.34 3.46
CA ARG A 177 15.07 -13.56 3.96
C ARG A 177 15.32 -12.91 5.33
N VAL A 178 14.60 -11.84 5.65
CA VAL A 178 14.77 -11.08 6.90
C VAL A 178 13.64 -11.33 7.91
N ASP A 179 13.03 -12.51 7.84
CA ASP A 179 11.96 -12.96 8.75
C ASP A 179 10.73 -12.04 8.77
N GLY A 180 10.45 -11.37 7.66
CA GLY A 180 9.35 -10.41 7.54
C GLY A 180 7.98 -11.00 7.84
N ILE A 181 7.77 -12.30 7.58
CA ILE A 181 6.52 -13.02 7.93
C ILE A 181 6.29 -13.02 9.43
N GLN A 182 7.30 -13.32 10.24
CA GLN A 182 7.17 -13.36 11.69
C GLN A 182 6.78 -11.98 12.24
N VAL A 183 7.45 -10.92 11.75
CA VAL A 183 7.14 -9.54 12.13
C VAL A 183 5.72 -9.16 11.69
N LEU A 184 5.33 -9.50 10.46
CA LEU A 184 3.99 -9.20 9.94
C LEU A 184 2.89 -9.88 10.75
N VAL A 185 3.08 -11.13 11.18
CA VAL A 185 2.13 -11.82 12.05
C VAL A 185 2.11 -11.18 13.44
N SER A 186 3.24 -10.72 13.97
CA SER A 186 3.27 -10.01 15.25
C SER A 186 2.42 -8.71 15.24
N CYS A 187 2.34 -8.03 14.10
CA CYS A 187 1.53 -6.83 13.91
C CYS A 187 0.01 -7.08 14.04
N LEU A 188 -0.46 -8.33 13.90
CA LEU A 188 -1.85 -8.70 14.20
C LEU A 188 -2.21 -8.63 15.69
N ARG A 189 -1.22 -8.39 16.56
CA ARG A 189 -1.42 -8.09 17.99
C ARG A 189 -1.18 -6.62 18.32
N SER A 190 -0.97 -5.76 17.32
CA SER A 190 -0.73 -4.35 17.54
C SER A 190 -1.96 -3.68 18.17
N PRO A 191 -1.77 -2.81 19.19
CA PRO A 191 -2.86 -1.99 19.71
C PRO A 191 -3.29 -0.90 18.71
N ILE A 192 -2.50 -0.66 17.66
CA ILE A 192 -2.75 0.36 16.64
C ILE A 192 -3.59 -0.27 15.52
N THR A 193 -4.89 0.03 15.51
CA THR A 193 -5.86 -0.57 14.57
C THR A 193 -5.45 -0.41 13.10
N LYS A 194 -4.87 0.74 12.71
CA LYS A 194 -4.40 0.94 11.32
C LYS A 194 -3.28 -0.03 10.93
N VAL A 195 -2.36 -0.33 11.86
CA VAL A 195 -1.27 -1.29 11.64
C VAL A 195 -1.82 -2.71 11.52
N TYR A 196 -2.76 -3.09 12.38
CA TYR A 196 -3.46 -4.36 12.29
C TYR A 196 -4.13 -4.52 10.91
N ILE A 197 -4.96 -3.56 10.50
CA ILE A 197 -5.72 -3.62 9.25
C ILE A 197 -4.77 -3.77 8.06
N LYS A 198 -3.71 -2.96 7.99
CA LYS A 198 -2.72 -3.05 6.92
C LYS A 198 -1.97 -4.38 6.92
N SER A 199 -1.73 -4.97 8.10
CA SER A 199 -1.08 -6.27 8.24
C SER A 199 -1.98 -7.40 7.74
N ALA A 200 -3.23 -7.44 8.19
CA ALA A 200 -4.22 -8.42 7.75
C ALA A 200 -4.47 -8.30 6.23
N PHE A 201 -4.54 -7.08 5.69
CA PHE A 201 -4.66 -6.85 4.25
C PHE A 201 -3.44 -7.38 3.48
N LEU A 202 -2.23 -7.12 3.97
CA LEU A 202 -1.01 -7.62 3.33
C LEU A 202 -0.94 -9.15 3.37
N ILE A 203 -1.31 -9.77 4.49
CA ILE A 203 -1.44 -11.23 4.63
C ILE A 203 -2.43 -11.78 3.59
N SER A 204 -3.63 -11.19 3.49
CA SER A 204 -4.64 -11.56 2.48
C SER A 204 -4.06 -11.48 1.06
N SER A 205 -3.39 -10.37 0.73
CA SER A 205 -2.80 -10.14 -0.60
C SER A 205 -1.70 -11.16 -0.93
N LEU A 206 -0.81 -11.48 0.02
CA LEU A 206 0.30 -12.40 -0.21
C LEU A 206 -0.18 -13.86 -0.29
N ALA A 207 -1.04 -14.27 0.64
CA ALA A 207 -1.58 -15.64 0.69
C ALA A 207 -2.42 -16.00 -0.55
N SER A 208 -3.11 -15.01 -1.13
CA SER A 208 -3.91 -15.20 -2.34
C SER A 208 -3.08 -15.39 -3.61
N GLN A 209 -1.80 -14.97 -3.59
CA GLN A 209 -0.93 -14.97 -4.77
C GLN A 209 0.13 -16.08 -4.74
N ASN A 210 0.50 -16.58 -3.55
CA ASN A 210 1.62 -17.51 -3.40
C ASN A 210 1.35 -18.56 -2.30
N GLU A 211 1.27 -19.83 -2.70
CA GLU A 211 0.99 -20.95 -1.80
C GLU A 211 2.10 -21.17 -0.76
N SER A 212 3.36 -20.99 -1.13
CA SER A 212 4.49 -21.13 -0.19
C SER A 212 4.40 -20.09 0.93
N ILE A 213 4.05 -18.85 0.59
CA ILE A 213 3.87 -17.80 1.61
C ILE A 213 2.68 -18.12 2.51
N LYS A 214 1.59 -18.65 1.93
CA LYS A 214 0.42 -19.08 2.70
C LYS A 214 0.80 -20.13 3.74
N GLU A 215 1.56 -21.15 3.35
CA GLU A 215 2.07 -22.16 4.28
C GLU A 215 2.92 -21.54 5.38
N ASP A 216 3.81 -20.61 5.04
CA ASP A 216 4.69 -19.97 6.02
C ASP A 216 3.92 -19.07 6.99
N LEU A 217 2.87 -18.37 6.53
CA LEU A 217 1.95 -17.62 7.38
C LEU A 217 1.21 -18.55 8.37
N ILE A 218 0.73 -19.70 7.90
CA ILE A 218 0.07 -20.70 8.74
C ILE A 218 1.05 -21.27 9.77
N LYS A 219 2.29 -21.62 9.37
CA LYS A 219 3.35 -22.11 10.28
C LYS A 219 3.73 -21.08 11.34
N ASN A 220 3.57 -19.79 11.05
CA ASN A 220 3.80 -18.68 11.99
C ASN A 220 2.55 -18.34 12.83
N ASN A 221 1.55 -19.22 12.89
CA ASN A 221 0.31 -19.07 13.67
C ASN A 221 -0.60 -17.91 13.24
N ALA A 222 -0.49 -17.39 12.01
CA ALA A 222 -1.33 -16.29 11.54
C ALA A 222 -2.83 -16.58 11.70
N VAL A 223 -3.26 -17.82 11.42
CA VAL A 223 -4.66 -18.26 11.55
C VAL A 223 -5.15 -18.10 12.98
N GLU A 224 -4.40 -18.59 13.97
CA GLU A 224 -4.79 -18.52 15.39
C GLU A 224 -4.97 -17.06 15.84
N VAL A 225 -4.01 -16.19 15.50
CA VAL A 225 -4.08 -14.76 15.87
C VAL A 225 -5.26 -14.05 15.21
N LEU A 226 -5.56 -14.37 13.95
CA LEU A 226 -6.72 -13.79 13.26
C LEU A 226 -8.04 -14.28 13.90
N LEU A 227 -8.13 -15.57 14.24
CA LEU A 227 -9.32 -16.13 14.92
C LEU A 227 -9.55 -15.54 16.32
N GLU A 228 -8.49 -15.17 17.05
CA GLU A 228 -8.57 -14.45 18.32
C GLU A 228 -9.17 -13.03 18.16
N ASN A 229 -9.02 -12.43 16.99
CA ASN A 229 -9.50 -11.08 16.71
C ASN A 229 -10.92 -11.03 16.11
N ILE A 230 -11.53 -12.17 15.79
CA ILE A 230 -12.93 -12.20 15.34
C ILE A 230 -13.85 -11.93 16.52
N ASN A 231 -14.62 -10.84 16.43
CA ASN A 231 -15.71 -10.54 17.33
C ASN A 231 -16.90 -10.03 16.52
N TYR A 232 -18.11 -10.26 17.01
CA TYR A 232 -19.29 -9.65 16.41
C TYR A 232 -19.26 -8.13 16.59
N ILE A 233 -19.50 -7.40 15.50
CA ILE A 233 -19.68 -5.95 15.48
C ILE A 233 -20.99 -5.67 14.75
N ASP A 234 -21.80 -4.79 15.34
CA ASP A 234 -23.05 -4.32 14.76
C ASP A 234 -22.76 -3.28 13.68
N GLY A 235 -22.87 -3.69 12.41
CA GLY A 235 -22.53 -2.88 11.25
C GLY A 235 -21.11 -3.08 10.71
N PHE A 236 -20.73 -2.21 9.77
CA PHE A 236 -19.46 -2.29 9.07
C PHE A 236 -18.30 -1.92 9.99
N ASP A 237 -17.29 -2.78 9.99
CA ASP A 237 -16.01 -2.54 10.64
C ASP A 237 -14.86 -3.03 9.76
N SER A 238 -13.95 -2.12 9.42
CA SER A 238 -12.83 -2.41 8.54
C SER A 238 -11.86 -3.44 9.13
N LYS A 239 -11.73 -3.51 10.47
CA LYS A 239 -10.87 -4.51 11.12
C LYS A 239 -11.47 -5.91 10.96
N LEU A 240 -12.76 -6.07 11.21
CA LEU A 240 -13.47 -7.34 11.05
C LEU A 240 -13.45 -7.82 9.60
N GLU A 241 -13.83 -6.98 8.65
CA GLU A 241 -13.85 -7.35 7.22
C GLU A 241 -12.47 -7.81 6.74
N THR A 242 -11.42 -7.05 7.08
CA THR A 242 -10.06 -7.38 6.67
C THR A 242 -9.55 -8.66 7.36
N THR A 243 -9.97 -8.91 8.61
CA THR A 243 -9.66 -10.16 9.33
C THR A 243 -10.27 -11.37 8.63
N LEU A 244 -11.54 -11.28 8.25
CA LEU A 244 -12.24 -12.34 7.53
C LEU A 244 -11.65 -12.54 6.13
N SER A 245 -11.30 -11.46 5.42
CA SER A 245 -10.60 -11.55 4.14
C SER A 245 -9.27 -12.33 4.27
N ALA A 246 -8.44 -11.98 5.26
CA ALA A 246 -7.17 -12.66 5.52
C ALA A 246 -7.35 -14.14 5.84
N LEU A 247 -8.33 -14.48 6.68
CA LEU A 247 -8.66 -15.87 6.99
C LEU A 247 -9.11 -16.63 5.75
N LEU A 248 -10.00 -16.06 4.93
CA LEU A 248 -10.46 -16.72 3.71
C LEU A 248 -9.29 -17.00 2.74
N SER A 249 -8.35 -16.06 2.58
CA SER A 249 -7.14 -16.28 1.78
C SER A 249 -6.25 -17.40 2.33
N LEU A 250 -6.26 -17.61 3.66
CA LEU A 250 -5.52 -18.69 4.32
C LEU A 250 -6.25 -20.04 4.32
N SER A 251 -7.57 -20.09 4.08
CA SER A 251 -8.35 -21.34 4.10
C SER A 251 -8.24 -22.16 2.81
N SER A 252 -7.99 -21.50 1.68
CA SER A 252 -7.92 -22.15 0.38
C SER A 252 -6.77 -23.16 0.34
N ASN A 253 -7.07 -24.45 0.10
CA ASN A 253 -6.11 -25.56 -0.01
C ASN A 253 -5.28 -25.88 1.23
N SER A 254 -5.66 -25.41 2.42
CA SER A 254 -4.97 -25.71 3.68
C SER A 254 -5.91 -26.40 4.68
N ASN A 255 -5.34 -27.07 5.69
CA ASN A 255 -6.09 -27.54 6.87
C ASN A 255 -5.57 -26.79 8.09
N TRP A 256 -6.42 -25.97 8.69
CA TRP A 256 -6.11 -25.28 9.94
C TRP A 256 -6.05 -26.26 11.11
N ALA A 257 -4.95 -26.20 11.86
CA ALA A 257 -4.82 -26.94 13.12
C ALA A 257 -5.47 -26.15 14.26
N ILE A 258 -6.80 -26.20 14.36
CA ILE A 258 -7.57 -25.53 15.43
C ILE A 258 -8.21 -26.55 16.38
N THR A 259 -8.38 -26.17 17.65
CA THR A 259 -9.08 -27.02 18.63
C THR A 259 -10.59 -27.04 18.36
N LYS A 260 -11.27 -28.10 18.80
CA LYS A 260 -12.73 -28.22 18.64
C LYS A 260 -13.47 -27.11 19.38
N GLU A 261 -12.96 -26.72 20.54
CA GLU A 261 -13.48 -25.63 21.36
C GLU A 261 -13.42 -24.31 20.58
N LYS A 262 -12.24 -23.98 20.01
CA LYS A 262 -12.07 -22.73 19.25
C LYS A 262 -12.90 -22.74 17.96
N GLN A 263 -12.99 -23.88 17.27
CA GLN A 263 -13.83 -24.04 16.09
C GLN A 263 -15.31 -23.76 16.41
N MET A 264 -15.82 -24.27 17.52
CA MET A 264 -17.20 -24.06 17.98
C MET A 264 -17.48 -22.60 18.38
N GLU A 265 -16.54 -21.96 19.08
CA GLU A 265 -16.59 -20.54 19.43
C GLU A 265 -16.67 -19.67 18.17
N VAL A 266 -15.71 -19.83 17.24
CA VAL A 266 -15.65 -19.07 15.99
C VAL A 266 -16.90 -19.32 15.14
N THR A 267 -17.35 -20.57 15.03
CA THR A 267 -18.59 -20.92 14.31
C THR A 267 -19.81 -20.16 14.86
N THR A 268 -19.89 -19.99 16.17
CA THR A 268 -20.97 -19.26 16.82
C THR A 268 -20.91 -17.77 16.46
N VAL A 269 -19.72 -17.18 16.54
CA VAL A 269 -19.50 -15.75 16.19
C VAL A 269 -19.78 -15.50 14.70
N LEU A 270 -19.32 -16.36 13.79
CA LEU A 270 -19.59 -16.24 12.36
C LEU A 270 -21.09 -16.30 12.05
N LYS A 271 -21.83 -17.23 12.66
CA LYS A 271 -23.30 -17.29 12.51
C LYS A 271 -23.98 -16.01 13.01
N GLN A 272 -23.47 -15.43 14.10
CA GLN A 272 -23.98 -14.17 14.63
C GLN A 272 -23.72 -13.02 13.63
N ILE A 273 -22.49 -12.88 13.12
CA ILE A 273 -22.12 -11.88 12.11
C ILE A 273 -23.04 -11.99 10.89
N ILE A 274 -23.21 -13.20 10.34
CA ILE A 274 -24.06 -13.45 9.18
C ILE A 274 -25.50 -13.03 9.48
N SER A 275 -26.09 -13.50 10.59
CA SER A 275 -27.51 -13.25 10.87
C SER A 275 -27.84 -11.78 11.13
N LYS A 276 -26.89 -11.03 11.71
CA LYS A 276 -27.09 -9.64 12.13
C LYS A 276 -26.71 -8.62 11.06
N ASN A 277 -25.75 -8.94 10.20
CA ASN A 277 -25.23 -7.99 9.22
C ASN A 277 -25.74 -8.24 7.79
N LYS A 278 -26.49 -9.33 7.54
CA LYS A 278 -27.01 -9.69 6.19
C LYS A 278 -27.97 -8.66 5.57
N GLU A 279 -28.66 -7.89 6.39
CA GLU A 279 -29.61 -6.86 5.92
C GLU A 279 -28.96 -5.47 5.78
N LEU A 280 -27.66 -5.35 6.04
CA LEU A 280 -26.93 -4.08 5.97
C LEU A 280 -26.16 -3.98 4.65
N ASP A 281 -26.51 -2.98 3.83
CA ASP A 281 -25.92 -2.75 2.49
C ASP A 281 -24.39 -2.57 2.51
N ASN A 282 -23.81 -2.15 3.63
CA ASN A 282 -22.37 -1.93 3.78
C ASN A 282 -21.61 -3.13 4.35
N CYS A 283 -22.26 -4.28 4.53
CA CYS A 283 -21.66 -5.47 5.13
C CYS A 283 -21.63 -6.69 4.20
N GLU A 284 -21.90 -6.52 2.90
CA GLU A 284 -21.98 -7.62 1.93
C GLU A 284 -20.71 -8.47 1.90
N ASP A 285 -19.53 -7.85 1.83
CA ASP A 285 -18.23 -8.55 1.82
C ASP A 285 -17.95 -9.25 3.15
N THR A 286 -18.21 -8.56 4.27
CA THR A 286 -18.10 -9.15 5.62
C THR A 286 -18.94 -10.42 5.76
N VAL A 287 -20.20 -10.38 5.33
CA VAL A 287 -21.12 -11.53 5.38
C VAL A 287 -20.63 -12.66 4.45
N LYS A 288 -20.26 -12.33 3.22
CA LYS A 288 -19.75 -13.29 2.25
C LYS A 288 -18.48 -13.99 2.73
N TYR A 289 -17.54 -13.26 3.32
CA TYR A 289 -16.32 -13.86 3.87
C TYR A 289 -16.65 -14.77 5.06
N ALA A 290 -17.56 -14.35 5.94
CA ALA A 290 -18.00 -15.16 7.08
C ALA A 290 -18.70 -16.46 6.63
N GLU A 291 -19.55 -16.42 5.61
CA GLU A 291 -20.22 -17.60 5.02
C GLU A 291 -19.19 -18.59 4.48
N ASN A 292 -18.23 -18.12 3.67
CA ASN A 292 -17.20 -18.98 3.09
C ASN A 292 -16.28 -19.63 4.15
N ILE A 293 -15.93 -18.88 5.21
CA ILE A 293 -15.14 -19.43 6.32
C ILE A 293 -15.96 -20.47 7.08
N LEU A 294 -17.25 -20.21 7.32
CA LEU A 294 -18.14 -21.15 7.99
C LEU A 294 -18.29 -22.46 7.20
N GLU A 295 -18.44 -22.39 5.88
CA GLU A 295 -18.45 -23.55 5.00
C GLU A 295 -17.15 -24.34 5.07
N TYR A 296 -16.01 -23.64 5.03
CA TYR A 296 -14.70 -24.24 5.19
C TYR A 296 -14.55 -24.98 6.53
N LEU A 297 -14.94 -24.35 7.65
CA LEU A 297 -14.87 -24.97 8.97
C LEU A 297 -15.78 -26.20 9.10
N ASN A 298 -16.93 -26.22 8.44
CA ASN A 298 -17.81 -27.39 8.42
C ASN A 298 -17.27 -28.51 7.50
N GLY A 299 -16.51 -28.15 6.46
CA GLY A 299 -15.89 -29.07 5.52
C GLY A 299 -14.62 -29.75 6.02
N GLN A 300 -13.94 -29.17 7.03
CA GLN A 300 -12.87 -29.83 7.77
C GLN A 300 -13.42 -31.04 8.54
N LYS A 301 -13.36 -32.22 7.93
CA LYS A 301 -13.73 -33.47 8.59
C LYS A 301 -12.92 -33.63 9.88
N ALA A 302 -13.64 -33.91 10.97
CA ALA A 302 -13.09 -34.27 12.28
C ALA A 302 -12.15 -35.49 12.23
#